data_AF-A0A2M7DNL7-F1
#
_entry.id   AF-A0A2M7DNL7-F1
#
_cell.length_a   1.000
_cell.length_b   1.000
_cell.length_c   1.000
_cell.angle_alpha   90.00
_cell.angle_beta   90.00
_cell.angle_gamma   90.00
#
_symmetry.space_group_name_H-M   'P 1'
#
loop_
_entity.id
_entity.type
_entity.pdbx_description
1 polymer ?
#
loop_
_entity_poly.entity_id
_entity_poly.type
_entity_poly.pdbx_seq_one_letter_code
_entity_poly.pdbx_strand_id
1 'polypeptide(L)'
;MDKVYNSQNYEDKIYQKWEQSGFFNPDNLNLLENAPTYTIILPPPNITAKLHLGHSAMLAIEDLMIRYHRMKGYRTLWLPGTDHAAIATQNAVEKKLLKEQ
;
A
#
# COMPACT_ATOMS: atom_id res chain seq x y z
N MET A 1 12.86 3.80 28.16
CA MET A 1 11.60 3.91 27.38
C MET A 1 10.81 5.04 28.02
N ASP A 2 10.32 5.98 27.22
CA ASP A 2 9.47 7.04 27.75
C ASP A 2 8.21 6.44 28.37
N LYS A 3 7.71 7.06 29.43
CA LYS A 3 6.50 6.60 30.13
C LYS A 3 5.25 6.68 29.24
N VAL A 4 5.25 7.59 28.25
CA VAL A 4 4.19 7.77 27.27
C VAL A 4 4.76 7.54 25.88
N TYR A 5 4.12 6.67 25.11
CA TYR A 5 4.49 6.44 23.71
C TYR A 5 4.05 7.62 22.83
N ASN A 6 4.97 8.13 22.02
CA ASN A 6 4.68 9.12 20.97
C ASN A 6 5.08 8.52 19.62
N SER A 7 4.11 8.24 18.76
CA SER A 7 4.34 7.55 17.48
C SER A 7 5.24 8.34 16.52
N GLN A 8 5.18 9.68 16.55
CA GLN A 8 5.97 10.56 15.70
C GLN A 8 7.49 10.36 15.90
N ASN A 9 7.90 9.88 17.07
CA ASN A 9 9.32 9.63 17.35
C ASN A 9 9.84 8.32 16.72
N TYR A 10 8.96 7.45 16.20
CA TYR A 10 9.32 6.09 15.78
C TYR A 10 8.90 5.75 14.36
N GLU A 11 7.73 6.20 13.89
CA GLU A 11 7.12 5.76 12.62
C GLU A 11 8.05 5.97 11.42
N ASP A 12 8.61 7.17 11.25
CA ASP A 12 9.50 7.49 10.12
C ASP A 12 10.75 6.59 10.11
N LYS A 13 11.36 6.40 11.28
CA LYS A 13 12.56 5.55 11.43
C LYS A 13 12.25 4.08 11.17
N ILE A 14 11.07 3.62 11.59
CA ILE A 14 10.62 2.25 11.29
C ILE A 14 10.42 2.11 9.79
N TYR A 15 9.69 3.03 9.15
CA TYR A 15 9.42 2.96 7.73
C TYR A 15 10.70 2.95 6.88
N GLN A 16 11.66 3.83 7.18
CA GLN A 16 12.96 3.84 6.51
C GLN A 16 13.71 2.50 6.61
N LYS A 17 13.64 1.83 7.78
CA LYS A 17 14.22 0.48 7.92
C LYS A 17 13.54 -0.54 7.02
N TRP A 18 12.22 -0.44 6.84
CA TRP A 18 11.49 -1.33 5.95
C TRP A 18 11.86 -1.08 4.48
N GLU A 19 11.96 0.18 4.05
CA GLU A 19 12.42 0.50 2.69
C GLU A 19 13.84 -0.02 2.43
N GLN A 20 14.74 0.13 3.39
CA GLN A 20 16.13 -0.34 3.29
C GLN A 20 16.30 -1.86 3.43
N SER A 21 15.29 -2.56 3.96
CA SER A 21 15.38 -4.00 4.22
C SER A 21 15.39 -4.88 2.96
N GLY A 22 14.92 -4.35 1.83
CA GLY A 22 14.71 -5.12 0.61
C GLY A 22 13.46 -6.03 0.63
N PHE A 23 12.72 -6.11 1.75
CA PHE A 23 11.56 -7.00 1.90
C PHE A 23 10.32 -6.60 1.07
N PHE A 24 10.35 -5.44 0.41
CA PHE A 24 9.33 -5.04 -0.55
C PHE A 24 9.52 -5.67 -1.94
N ASN A 25 10.67 -6.30 -2.19
CA ASN A 25 10.90 -7.06 -3.40
C ASN A 25 10.73 -8.58 -3.10
N PRO A 26 9.80 -9.30 -3.75
CA PRO A 26 9.62 -10.74 -3.55
C PRO A 26 10.87 -11.56 -3.90
N ASP A 27 11.76 -11.05 -4.76
CA ASP A 27 12.98 -11.74 -5.19
C ASP A 27 14.09 -11.69 -4.12
N ASN A 28 14.00 -10.73 -3.20
CA ASN A 28 14.97 -10.56 -2.10
C ASN A 28 14.60 -11.35 -0.84
N LEU A 29 13.48 -12.10 -0.88
CA LEU A 29 13.05 -12.90 0.26
C LEU A 29 13.89 -14.17 0.36
N ASN A 30 14.57 -14.36 1.49
CA ASN A 30 15.34 -15.57 1.78
C ASN A 30 14.41 -16.76 2.07
N LEU A 31 13.94 -17.42 1.02
CA LEU A 31 12.96 -18.51 1.05
C LEU A 31 13.45 -19.70 0.23
N LEU A 32 12.88 -20.88 0.50
CA LEU A 32 13.09 -22.06 -0.35
C LEU A 32 12.60 -21.78 -1.78
N GLU A 33 13.22 -22.41 -2.76
CA GLU A 33 12.86 -22.26 -4.19
C GLU A 33 11.36 -22.52 -4.41
N ASN A 34 10.85 -23.59 -3.81
CA ASN A 34 9.46 -24.04 -3.86
C ASN A 34 8.55 -23.40 -2.78
N ALA A 35 8.96 -22.30 -2.15
CA ALA A 35 8.13 -21.62 -1.16
C ALA A 35 6.76 -21.22 -1.76
N PRO A 36 5.66 -21.40 -1.02
CA PRO A 36 4.33 -21.07 -1.52
C PRO A 36 4.21 -19.55 -1.76
N THR A 37 3.42 -19.15 -2.75
CA THR A 37 3.22 -17.75 -3.11
C THR A 37 1.96 -17.18 -2.48
N TYR A 38 1.99 -15.91 -2.08
CA TYR A 38 0.80 -15.18 -1.62
C TYR A 38 0.81 -13.76 -2.19
N THR A 39 -0.19 -13.41 -2.99
CA THR A 39 -0.23 -12.14 -3.71
C THR A 39 -1.54 -11.42 -3.45
N ILE A 40 -1.46 -10.11 -3.21
CA ILE A 40 -2.60 -9.21 -3.19
C ILE A 40 -2.37 -8.16 -4.29
N ILE A 41 -3.40 -7.91 -5.10
CA ILE A 41 -3.44 -6.77 -6.02
C ILE A 41 -4.10 -5.64 -5.24
N LEU A 42 -3.37 -4.54 -5.04
CA LEU A 42 -3.96 -3.34 -4.45
C LEU A 42 -5.04 -2.84 -5.41
N PRO A 43 -6.31 -2.74 -4.99
CA PRO A 43 -7.35 -2.21 -5.87
C PRO A 43 -6.94 -0.78 -6.23
N PRO A 44 -6.78 -0.50 -7.53
CA PRO A 44 -6.11 0.71 -7.95
C PRO A 44 -6.90 1.95 -7.52
N PRO A 45 -6.29 2.91 -6.80
CA PRO A 45 -6.98 4.11 -6.41
C PRO A 45 -7.28 4.97 -7.64
N ASN A 46 -8.48 5.56 -7.67
CA ASN A 46 -8.82 6.57 -8.66
C ASN A 46 -7.87 7.78 -8.49
N ILE A 47 -7.20 8.19 -9.57
CA ILE A 47 -6.24 9.31 -9.63
C ILE A 47 -6.77 10.63 -9.03
N THR A 48 -8.09 10.79 -8.92
CA THR A 48 -8.77 12.02 -8.54
C THR A 48 -9.23 12.09 -7.08
N ALA A 49 -9.15 11.00 -6.30
CA ALA A 49 -9.73 10.95 -4.95
C ALA A 49 -8.70 11.17 -3.83
N LYS A 50 -9.02 12.08 -2.89
CA LYS A 50 -8.29 12.18 -1.61
C LYS A 50 -8.49 10.88 -0.83
N LEU A 51 -7.42 10.33 -0.28
CA LEU A 51 -7.49 9.17 0.61
C LEU A 51 -8.41 9.50 1.80
N HIS A 52 -9.30 8.57 2.11
CA HIS A 52 -10.23 8.64 3.24
C HIS A 52 -10.08 7.38 4.09
N LEU A 53 -10.69 7.36 5.28
CA LEU A 53 -10.53 6.27 6.25
C LEU A 53 -10.79 4.87 5.68
N GLY A 54 -11.75 4.72 4.75
CA GLY A 54 -11.96 3.45 4.03
C GLY A 54 -10.74 2.94 3.27
N HIS A 55 -9.95 3.81 2.64
CA HIS A 55 -8.69 3.43 1.99
C HIS A 55 -7.67 2.98 3.04
N SER A 56 -7.54 3.72 4.14
CA SER A 56 -6.61 3.38 5.23
C SER A 56 -6.92 2.01 5.84
N ALA A 57 -8.20 1.70 6.07
CA ALA A 57 -8.63 0.42 6.63
C ALA A 57 -8.29 -0.75 5.69
N MET A 58 -8.57 -0.60 4.39
CA MET A 58 -8.23 -1.59 3.37
C MET A 58 -6.72 -1.80 3.28
N LEU A 59 -5.93 -0.73 3.16
CA LEU A 59 -4.47 -0.78 3.12
C LEU A 59 -3.88 -1.47 4.36
N ALA A 60 -4.40 -1.17 5.54
CA ALA A 60 -3.94 -1.78 6.79
C ALA A 60 -4.21 -3.29 6.84
N ILE A 61 -5.37 -3.73 6.35
CA ILE A 61 -5.71 -5.17 6.29
C ILE A 61 -4.82 -5.90 5.27
N GLU A 62 -4.65 -5.34 4.07
CA GLU A 62 -3.81 -5.95 3.03
C GLU A 62 -2.35 -6.03 3.46
N ASP A 63 -1.79 -4.94 4.01
CA ASP A 63 -0.42 -4.90 4.54
C ASP A 63 -0.22 -5.93 5.66
N LEU A 64 -1.20 -6.05 6.58
CA LEU A 64 -1.18 -7.08 7.63
C LEU A 64 -1.10 -8.50 7.04
N MET A 65 -1.93 -8.79 6.03
CA MET A 65 -1.97 -10.10 5.39
C MET A 65 -0.65 -10.42 4.67
N ILE A 66 -0.05 -9.45 4.00
CA ILE A 66 1.25 -9.58 3.34
C ILE A 66 2.34 -9.87 4.38
N ARG A 67 2.41 -9.09 5.47
CA ARG A 67 3.41 -9.31 6.53
C ARG A 67 3.24 -10.66 7.21
N TYR A 68 2.01 -11.04 7.53
CA TYR A 68 1.69 -12.33 8.13
C TYR A 68 2.15 -13.49 7.25
N HIS A 69 1.81 -13.50 5.96
CA HIS A 69 2.22 -14.56 5.04
C HIS A 69 3.74 -14.58 4.82
N ARG A 70 4.39 -13.42 4.75
CA ARG A 70 5.86 -13.32 4.68
C ARG A 70 6.51 -13.98 5.89
N MET A 71 6.00 -13.73 7.09
CA MET A 71 6.47 -14.36 8.32
C MET A 71 6.19 -15.88 8.37
N LYS A 72 5.19 -16.37 7.63
CA LYS A 72 4.94 -17.81 7.45
C LYS A 72 5.81 -18.46 6.37
N GLY A 73 6.73 -17.73 5.74
CA GLY A 73 7.61 -18.27 4.71
C GLY A 73 7.00 -18.29 3.30
N TYR A 74 5.97 -17.48 3.05
CA TYR A 74 5.43 -17.32 1.70
C TYR A 74 6.22 -16.27 0.92
N ARG A 75 6.41 -16.52 -0.37
CA ARG A 75 6.87 -15.51 -1.32
C ARG A 75 5.72 -14.53 -1.56
N THR A 76 5.83 -13.34 -0.97
CA THR A 76 4.73 -12.37 -0.92
C THR A 76 4.91 -11.24 -1.92
N LEU A 77 3.85 -10.90 -2.64
CA LEU A 77 3.81 -9.73 -3.52
C LEU A 77 2.56 -8.92 -3.22
N TRP A 78 2.73 -7.65 -2.86
CA TRP A 78 1.65 -6.68 -2.84
C TRP A 78 1.84 -5.77 -4.03
N LEU A 79 1.01 -5.95 -5.07
CA LEU A 79 1.20 -5.26 -6.34
C LEU A 79 0.43 -3.93 -6.33
N PRO A 80 1.10 -2.77 -6.27
CA PRO A 80 0.43 -1.49 -6.47
C PRO A 80 0.08 -1.30 -7.94
N GLY A 81 -0.99 -0.54 -8.20
CA GLY A 81 -1.38 -0.11 -9.54
C GLY A 81 -2.28 1.12 -9.46
N THR A 82 -2.44 1.83 -10.57
CA THR A 82 -3.35 2.98 -10.68
C THR A 82 -4.36 2.72 -11.78
N ASP A 83 -5.63 3.07 -11.56
CA ASP A 83 -6.69 2.92 -12.53
C ASP A 83 -6.83 4.28 -13.22
N HIS A 84 -6.80 4.26 -14.55
CA HIS A 84 -7.02 5.45 -15.35
C HIS A 84 -8.40 6.07 -15.13
N ALA A 85 -9.39 5.31 -14.63
CA ALA A 85 -10.67 5.81 -14.16
C ALA A 85 -11.37 6.77 -15.16
N ALA A 86 -11.36 6.42 -16.45
CA ALA A 86 -11.64 7.32 -17.58
C ALA A 86 -12.94 8.15 -17.42
N ILE A 87 -14.04 7.55 -16.95
CA ILE A 87 -15.33 8.23 -16.80
C ILE A 87 -15.31 9.20 -15.59
N ALA A 88 -14.68 8.82 -14.48
CA ALA A 88 -14.58 9.68 -13.30
C ALA A 88 -13.70 10.90 -13.58
N THR A 89 -12.61 10.71 -14.32
CA THR A 89 -11.73 11.79 -14.79
C THR A 89 -12.48 12.76 -15.70
N GLN A 90 -13.25 12.25 -16.67
CA GLN A 90 -14.05 13.08 -17.56
C GLN A 90 -15.06 13.95 -16.79
N ASN A 91 -15.84 13.34 -15.88
CA ASN A 91 -16.83 14.06 -15.07
C ASN A 91 -16.21 15.14 -14.16
N ALA A 92 -15.01 14.89 -13.63
CA ALA A 92 -14.30 15.87 -12.81
C ALA A 92 -13.79 17.06 -13.64
N VAL A 93 -13.26 16.79 -14.85
CA VAL A 93 -12.81 17.83 -15.79
C VAL A 93 -13.99 18.67 -16.29
N GLU A 94 -15.11 18.04 -16.67
CA GLU A 94 -16.32 18.75 -17.11
C GLU A 94 -16.87 19.66 -16.00
N LYS A 95 -16.94 19.19 -14.75
CA LYS A 95 -17.35 20.03 -13.61
C LYS A 95 -16.40 21.20 -13.35
N LYS A 96 -15.11 21.04 -13.61
CA LYS A 96 -14.12 22.12 -13.45
C LYS A 96 -14.30 23.18 -14.54
N LEU A 97 -14.45 22.76 -15.80
CA LEU A 97 -14.70 23.65 -16.94
C LEU A 97 -15.99 24.45 -16.77
N LEU A 98 -17.07 23.81 -16.28
CA LEU A 98 -18.35 24.48 -15.99
C LEU A 98 -18.28 25.50 -14.85
N LYS A 99 -17.26 25.43 -13.98
CA LYS A 99 -17.03 26.39 -12.89
C LYS A 99 -16.14 27.56 -13.30
N GLU A 100 -15.39 27.41 -14.38
CA GLU A 100 -14.50 28.44 -14.94
C GLU A 100 -15.20 29.32 -16.00
N GLN A 101 -16.44 28.97 -16.37
CA GLN A 101 -17.41 29.84 -17.08
C GLN A 101 -18.29 30.60 -16.09
#